data_AF-A0A3Q0J1Y6-F1
#
_entry.id   AF-A0A3Q0J1Y6-F1
#
_cell.length_a   1.000
_cell.length_b   1.000
_cell.length_c   1.000
_cell.angle_alpha   90.00
_cell.angle_beta   90.00
_cell.angle_gamma   90.00
#
_symmetry.space_group_name_H-M   'P 1'
#
loop_
_entity.id
_entity.type
_entity.pdbx_description
1 polymer ?
#
loop_
_entity_poly.entity_id
_entity_poly.type
_entity_poly.pdbx_seq_one_letter_code
_entity_poly.pdbx_strand_id
1 'polypeptide(L)'
;MDWSDNHRYFMQYVMSHRMIEKTQLQKIHEKIFGEEQNFQATLDLIDTKIPKLGLRLVQKNCESNGLLYLILIPLWYQDTVISLNSYSEPQLNMFKSIVHKIIEDGEISVAECLHLAGDKLSLKDANDTLVSFINAKYFLQIDDNIRLSILGILELEPYFKKYFSELLKQCNLCKSGVFYGTSCECGQYYHGYCLDRYRTARGSSDSCPTCST
;
A
#
# COMPACT_ATOMS: atom_id res chain seq x y z
N MET A 1 -12.85 18.35 20.89
CA MET A 1 -13.26 18.82 19.55
C MET A 1 -14.57 18.15 19.22
N ASP A 2 -15.60 18.92 18.91
CA ASP A 2 -16.92 18.38 18.58
C ASP A 2 -17.04 18.11 17.09
N TRP A 3 -17.84 17.11 16.73
CA TRP A 3 -18.07 16.73 15.35
C TRP A 3 -18.84 17.83 14.59
N SER A 4 -18.36 18.21 13.41
CA SER A 4 -18.88 19.33 12.62
C SER A 4 -18.89 19.02 11.12
N ASP A 5 -19.43 19.93 10.29
CA ASP A 5 -19.42 19.78 8.83
C ASP A 5 -18.01 19.71 8.24
N ASN A 6 -17.04 20.40 8.84
CA ASN A 6 -15.63 20.30 8.46
C ASN A 6 -15.11 18.87 8.56
N HIS A 7 -15.52 18.12 9.59
CA HIS A 7 -15.19 16.69 9.71
C HIS A 7 -15.85 15.85 8.61
N ARG A 8 -17.07 16.20 8.20
CA ARG A 8 -17.76 15.53 7.09
C ARG A 8 -17.05 15.79 5.76
N TYR A 9 -16.67 17.04 5.47
CA TYR A 9 -15.92 17.39 4.27
C TYR A 9 -14.55 16.72 4.22
N PHE A 10 -13.82 16.74 5.33
CA PHE A 10 -12.55 16.04 5.45
C PHE A 10 -12.71 14.54 5.20
N MET A 11 -13.75 13.92 5.77
CA MET A 11 -14.06 12.52 5.53
C MET A 11 -14.44 12.21 4.08
N GLN A 12 -15.20 13.07 3.41
CA GLN A 12 -15.50 12.92 1.98
C GLN A 12 -14.23 12.94 1.13
N TYR A 13 -13.27 13.79 1.49
CA TYR A 13 -11.96 13.82 0.83
C TYR A 13 -11.18 12.51 1.08
N VAL A 14 -11.13 12.03 2.32
CA VAL A 14 -10.47 10.76 2.68
C VAL A 14 -11.11 9.58 1.95
N MET A 15 -12.44 9.50 1.91
CA MET A 15 -13.18 8.41 1.27
C MET A 15 -13.01 8.39 -0.26
N SER A 16 -12.93 9.55 -0.91
CA SER A 16 -12.78 9.62 -2.37
C SER A 16 -11.39 9.22 -2.86
N HIS A 17 -10.35 9.39 -2.04
CA HIS A 17 -8.96 9.05 -2.42
C HIS A 17 -8.49 7.71 -1.86
N ARG A 18 -9.01 7.29 -0.70
CA ARG A 18 -8.72 6.03 0.04
C ARG A 18 -7.28 5.84 0.53
N MET A 19 -6.29 6.40 -0.16
CA MET A 19 -4.86 6.36 0.18
C MET A 19 -4.26 7.73 -0.10
N ILE A 20 -3.77 8.42 0.93
CA ILE A 20 -3.29 9.81 0.84
C ILE A 20 -2.01 9.95 1.65
N GLU A 21 -1.01 10.64 1.11
CA GLU A 21 0.22 10.96 1.84
C GLU A 21 -0.10 11.87 3.03
N LYS A 22 0.50 11.60 4.20
CA LYS A 22 0.18 12.32 5.44
C LYS A 22 0.40 13.82 5.31
N THR A 23 1.49 14.26 4.68
CA THR A 23 1.78 15.69 4.54
C THR A 23 0.77 16.39 3.63
N GLN A 24 0.28 15.70 2.60
CA GLN A 24 -0.76 16.20 1.71
C GLN A 24 -2.10 16.30 2.45
N LEU A 25 -2.44 15.28 3.26
CA LEU A 25 -3.66 15.30 4.05
C LEU A 25 -3.63 16.37 5.16
N GLN A 26 -2.46 16.65 5.74
CA GLN A 26 -2.26 17.76 6.67
C GLN A 26 -2.54 19.11 6.02
N LYS A 27 -2.04 19.35 4.80
CA LYS A 27 -2.36 20.58 4.04
C LYS A 27 -3.86 20.72 3.75
N ILE A 28 -4.56 19.62 3.52
CA ILE A 28 -6.02 19.64 3.33
C ILE A 28 -6.73 19.89 4.66
N HIS A 29 -6.25 19.32 5.76
CA HIS A 29 -6.76 19.59 7.10
C HIS A 29 -6.61 21.07 7.46
N GLU A 30 -5.44 21.67 7.26
CA GLU A 30 -5.18 23.09 7.50
C GLU A 30 -6.15 23.99 6.71
N LYS A 31 -6.45 23.64 5.46
CA LYS A 31 -7.44 24.38 4.64
C LYS A 31 -8.87 24.29 5.17
N ILE A 32 -9.24 23.16 5.79
CA ILE A 32 -10.61 22.90 6.25
C ILE A 32 -10.83 23.39 7.68
N PHE A 33 -9.83 23.21 8.55
CA PHE A 33 -9.93 23.45 9.99
C PHE A 33 -9.14 24.67 10.48
N GLY A 34 -8.17 25.16 9.69
CA GLY A 34 -7.20 26.19 10.09
C GLY A 34 -5.92 25.60 10.69
N GLU A 35 -4.80 26.33 10.58
CA GLU A 35 -3.46 25.89 11.01
C GLU A 35 -3.34 25.59 12.51
N GLU A 36 -4.12 26.29 13.34
CA GLU A 36 -4.13 26.13 14.80
C GLU A 36 -4.76 24.80 15.27
N GLN A 37 -5.49 24.10 14.38
CA GLN A 37 -6.20 22.89 14.75
C GLN A 37 -5.28 21.66 14.75
N ASN A 38 -5.41 20.84 15.78
CA ASN A 38 -4.59 19.64 15.92
C ASN A 38 -5.06 18.52 14.97
N PHE A 39 -4.26 18.24 13.95
CA PHE A 39 -4.49 17.16 12.98
C PHE A 39 -4.73 15.80 13.64
N GLN A 40 -3.90 15.42 14.62
CA GLN A 40 -4.02 14.11 15.28
C GLN A 40 -5.33 14.00 16.07
N ALA A 41 -5.75 15.07 16.75
CA ALA A 41 -7.02 15.09 17.47
C ALA A 41 -8.22 14.92 16.51
N THR A 42 -8.15 15.46 15.29
CA THR A 42 -9.16 15.23 14.26
C THR A 42 -9.18 13.76 13.81
N LEU A 43 -8.02 13.14 13.58
CA LEU A 43 -7.92 11.72 13.25
C LEU A 43 -8.48 10.83 14.35
N ASP A 44 -8.13 11.11 15.61
CA ASP A 44 -8.59 10.33 16.76
C ASP A 44 -10.12 10.41 16.87
N LEU A 45 -10.70 11.60 16.66
CA LEU A 45 -12.16 11.76 16.63
C LEU A 45 -12.80 10.95 15.50
N ILE A 46 -12.21 10.97 14.31
CA ILE A 46 -12.67 10.16 13.17
C ILE A 46 -12.61 8.67 13.50
N ASP A 47 -11.53 8.20 14.11
CA ASP A 47 -11.34 6.81 14.51
C ASP A 47 -12.36 6.33 15.55
N THR A 48 -13.00 7.24 16.31
CA THR A 48 -14.15 6.88 17.17
C THR A 48 -15.46 6.66 16.40
N LYS A 49 -15.59 7.20 15.19
CA LYS A 49 -16.84 7.20 14.41
C LYS A 49 -16.81 6.20 13.27
N ILE A 50 -15.68 6.12 12.56
CA ILE A 50 -15.53 5.36 11.33
C ILE A 50 -15.72 3.83 11.48
N PRO A 51 -15.39 3.18 12.62
CA PRO A 51 -15.59 1.73 12.77
C PRO A 51 -17.06 1.32 12.71
N LYS A 52 -17.99 2.22 13.05
CA LYS A 52 -19.44 1.97 12.94
C LYS A 52 -19.90 1.78 11.50
N LEU A 53 -19.11 2.23 10.52
CA LEU A 53 -19.34 2.03 9.10
C LEU A 53 -18.62 0.79 8.55
N GLY A 54 -18.00 -0.01 9.42
CA GLY A 54 -17.17 -1.14 9.00
C GLY A 54 -15.92 -0.68 8.25
N LEU A 55 -15.35 0.47 8.61
CA LEU A 55 -14.17 1.06 8.01
C LEU A 55 -13.15 1.41 9.10
N ARG A 56 -11.87 1.53 8.75
CA ARG A 56 -10.77 1.90 9.64
C ARG A 56 -9.75 2.75 8.91
N LEU A 57 -9.22 3.76 9.60
CA LEU A 57 -8.07 4.50 9.14
C LEU A 57 -6.78 3.85 9.66
N VAL A 58 -5.79 3.70 8.77
CA VAL A 58 -4.51 3.08 9.08
C VAL A 58 -3.39 4.00 8.61
N GLN A 59 -2.35 4.16 9.43
CA GLN A 59 -1.12 4.85 9.06
C GLN A 59 -0.04 3.82 8.71
N LYS A 60 0.53 3.89 7.50
CA LYS A 60 1.60 2.98 7.05
C LYS A 60 2.62 3.70 6.16
N ASN A 61 3.88 3.32 6.28
CA ASN A 61 4.94 3.77 5.39
C ASN A 61 4.87 3.01 4.06
N CYS A 62 5.09 3.72 2.96
CA CYS A 62 5.20 3.12 1.63
C CYS A 62 6.56 2.43 1.51
N GLU A 63 6.56 1.18 1.04
CA GLU A 63 7.81 0.43 0.83
C GLU A 63 8.68 1.03 -0.27
N SER A 64 8.07 1.72 -1.23
CA SER A 64 8.78 2.32 -2.37
C SER A 64 9.48 3.66 -2.08
N ASN A 65 8.92 4.49 -1.21
CA ASN A 65 9.43 5.85 -0.97
C ASN A 65 9.61 6.21 0.52
N GLY A 66 9.25 5.30 1.44
CA GLY A 66 9.36 5.51 2.88
C GLY A 66 8.38 6.52 3.49
N LEU A 67 7.61 7.26 2.70
CA LEU A 67 6.68 8.28 3.19
C LEU A 67 5.49 7.64 3.90
N LEU A 68 4.94 8.37 4.88
CA LEU A 68 3.79 7.93 5.67
C LEU A 68 2.48 8.29 4.97
N TYR A 69 1.61 7.30 4.79
CA TYR A 69 0.29 7.45 4.19
C TYR A 69 -0.81 7.13 5.21
N LEU A 70 -1.97 7.75 5.02
CA LEU A 70 -3.23 7.37 5.63
C LEU A 70 -4.05 6.58 4.62
N ILE A 71 -4.53 5.41 5.06
CA ILE A 71 -5.26 4.47 4.23
C ILE A 71 -6.58 4.14 4.91
N LEU A 72 -7.66 4.33 4.17
CA LEU A 72 -9.00 3.95 4.59
C LEU A 72 -9.28 2.52 4.12
N ILE A 73 -9.26 1.58 5.06
CA ILE A 73 -9.54 0.18 4.78
C ILE A 73 -10.89 -0.26 5.34
N PRO A 74 -11.62 -1.10 4.62
CA PRO A 74 -12.82 -1.77 5.11
C PRO A 74 -12.51 -2.93 6.09
N LEU A 75 -13.32 -3.06 7.14
CA LEU A 75 -13.17 -4.05 8.22
C LEU A 75 -13.83 -5.40 7.89
N TRP A 76 -14.75 -5.43 6.95
CA TRP A 76 -15.53 -6.62 6.60
C TRP A 76 -14.87 -7.49 5.51
N TYR A 77 -13.61 -7.23 5.16
CA TYR A 77 -12.90 -7.98 4.12
C TYR A 77 -12.46 -9.34 4.66
N GLN A 78 -13.30 -10.34 4.38
CA GLN A 78 -12.98 -11.75 4.51
C GLN A 78 -12.93 -12.33 3.10
N ASP A 79 -11.73 -12.78 2.72
CA ASP A 79 -11.40 -13.69 1.61
C ASP A 79 -11.67 -13.26 0.15
N THR A 80 -12.48 -12.25 -0.15
CA THR A 80 -12.66 -11.73 -1.51
C THR A 80 -12.70 -10.21 -1.55
N VAL A 81 -11.74 -9.61 -2.25
CA VAL A 81 -11.66 -8.16 -2.46
C VAL A 81 -12.84 -7.74 -3.34
N ILE A 82 -13.84 -7.05 -2.80
CA ILE A 82 -15.09 -6.73 -3.52
C ILE A 82 -14.84 -5.96 -4.82
N SER A 83 -13.83 -5.10 -4.85
CA SER A 83 -13.41 -4.37 -6.06
C SER A 83 -12.71 -5.25 -7.09
N LEU A 84 -12.30 -6.48 -6.75
CA LEU A 84 -11.86 -7.43 -7.77
C LEU A 84 -13.05 -8.07 -8.51
N ASN A 85 -14.25 -8.11 -7.91
CA ASN A 85 -15.43 -8.70 -8.55
C ASN A 85 -15.92 -7.90 -9.78
N SER A 86 -15.45 -6.66 -9.97
CA SER A 86 -15.76 -5.88 -11.17
C SER A 86 -14.89 -6.24 -12.39
N TYR A 87 -13.86 -7.08 -12.21
CA TYR A 87 -12.99 -7.51 -13.30
C TYR A 87 -13.45 -8.84 -13.90
N SER A 88 -13.30 -8.95 -15.21
CA SER A 88 -13.50 -10.19 -15.95
C SER A 88 -12.44 -11.24 -15.58
N GLU A 89 -12.71 -12.51 -15.86
CA GLU A 89 -11.78 -13.60 -15.58
C GLU A 89 -10.37 -13.41 -16.21
N PRO A 90 -10.22 -12.97 -17.48
CA PRO A 90 -8.91 -12.66 -18.05
C PRO A 90 -8.15 -11.58 -17.28
N GLN A 91 -8.84 -10.51 -16.85
CA GLN A 91 -8.26 -9.43 -16.07
C GLN A 91 -7.82 -9.90 -14.69
N LEU A 92 -8.64 -10.73 -14.03
CA LEU A 92 -8.27 -11.34 -12.74
C LEU A 92 -7.08 -12.27 -12.85
N ASN A 93 -6.95 -13.01 -13.96
CA ASN A 93 -5.78 -13.84 -14.19
C ASN A 93 -4.52 -12.99 -14.40
N MET A 94 -4.60 -11.92 -15.20
CA MET A 94 -3.52 -10.94 -15.33
C MET A 94 -3.13 -10.34 -13.97
N PHE A 95 -4.10 -9.96 -13.14
CA PHE A 95 -3.87 -9.45 -11.79
C PHE A 95 -3.08 -10.44 -10.93
N LYS A 96 -3.51 -11.70 -10.88
CA LYS A 96 -2.84 -12.76 -10.11
C LYS A 96 -1.41 -13.00 -10.60
N SER A 97 -1.19 -13.00 -11.91
CA SER A 97 0.14 -13.18 -12.50
C SER A 97 1.08 -12.03 -12.12
N ILE A 98 0.61 -10.77 -12.18
CA ILE A 98 1.38 -9.59 -11.76
C ILE A 98 1.72 -9.69 -10.27
N VAL A 99 0.74 -10.02 -9.43
CA VAL A 99 0.96 -10.21 -7.99
C VAL A 99 2.01 -11.28 -7.72
N HIS A 100 1.92 -12.43 -8.38
CA HIS A 100 2.89 -13.52 -8.21
C HIS A 100 4.31 -13.04 -8.49
N LYS A 101 4.52 -12.35 -9.61
CA LYS A 101 5.80 -11.77 -9.98
C LYS A 101 6.31 -10.75 -8.97
N ILE A 102 5.44 -9.86 -8.49
CA ILE A 102 5.82 -8.88 -7.46
C ILE A 102 6.21 -9.58 -6.13
N ILE A 103 5.56 -10.68 -5.74
CA ILE A 103 5.96 -11.41 -4.52
C ILE A 103 7.38 -11.98 -4.65
N GLU A 104 7.70 -12.55 -5.82
CA GLU A 104 9.00 -13.15 -6.12
C GLU A 104 10.09 -12.09 -6.25
N ASP A 105 9.88 -11.09 -7.10
CA ASP A 105 10.92 -10.18 -7.58
C ASP A 105 10.86 -8.79 -6.92
N GLY A 106 9.73 -8.45 -6.28
CA GLY A 106 9.47 -7.17 -5.61
C GLY A 106 8.90 -6.08 -6.52
N GLU A 107 9.15 -6.19 -7.82
CA GLU A 107 8.59 -5.31 -8.85
C GLU A 107 8.53 -6.04 -10.20
N ILE A 108 7.81 -5.45 -11.15
CA ILE A 108 7.68 -5.98 -12.51
C ILE A 108 7.55 -4.83 -13.50
N SER A 109 8.18 -4.92 -14.67
CA SER A 109 8.08 -3.85 -15.68
C SER A 109 6.67 -3.75 -16.28
N VAL A 110 6.29 -2.58 -16.77
CA VAL A 110 5.02 -2.37 -17.51
C VAL A 110 4.96 -3.30 -18.73
N ALA A 111 6.06 -3.45 -19.47
CA ALA A 111 6.11 -4.32 -20.64
C ALA A 111 5.83 -5.80 -20.28
N GLU A 112 6.42 -6.28 -19.18
CA GLU A 112 6.18 -7.64 -18.72
C GLU A 112 4.75 -7.83 -18.20
N CYS A 113 4.19 -6.82 -17.50
CA CYS A 113 2.77 -6.83 -17.12
C CYS A 113 1.85 -7.07 -18.33
N LEU A 114 2.09 -6.36 -19.44
CA LEU A 114 1.30 -6.50 -20.66
C LEU A 114 1.47 -7.88 -21.29
N HIS A 115 2.67 -8.47 -21.22
CA HIS A 115 2.90 -9.82 -21.70
C HIS A 115 2.17 -10.88 -20.87
N LEU A 116 2.03 -10.67 -19.55
CA LEU A 116 1.29 -11.57 -18.65
C LEU A 116 -0.22 -11.64 -18.93
N ALA A 117 -0.77 -10.70 -19.70
CA ALA A 117 -2.15 -10.77 -20.17
C ALA A 117 -2.38 -11.94 -21.14
N GLY A 118 -1.33 -12.36 -21.85
CA GLY A 118 -1.36 -13.41 -22.87
C GLY A 118 -2.35 -13.11 -24.00
N ASP A 119 -2.79 -14.16 -24.70
CA ASP A 119 -3.68 -14.02 -25.86
C ASP A 119 -5.15 -13.75 -25.49
N LYS A 120 -5.48 -13.69 -24.19
CA LYS A 120 -6.85 -13.52 -23.70
C LYS A 120 -7.32 -12.08 -23.66
N LEU A 121 -6.40 -11.12 -23.73
CA LEU A 121 -6.69 -9.69 -23.81
C LEU A 121 -5.92 -9.11 -24.99
N SER A 122 -6.54 -8.17 -25.72
CA SER A 122 -5.77 -7.38 -26.67
C SER A 122 -4.74 -6.53 -25.92
N LEU A 123 -3.66 -6.10 -26.59
CA LEU A 123 -2.65 -5.23 -25.97
C LEU A 123 -3.28 -3.96 -25.38
N LYS A 124 -4.27 -3.40 -26.07
CA LYS A 124 -5.03 -2.23 -25.60
C LYS A 124 -5.81 -2.56 -24.32
N ASP A 125 -6.57 -3.66 -24.32
CA ASP A 125 -7.37 -4.05 -23.15
C ASP A 125 -6.50 -4.41 -21.95
N ALA A 126 -5.33 -5.04 -22.19
CA ALA A 126 -4.34 -5.32 -21.16
C ALA A 126 -3.81 -4.01 -20.54
N ASN A 127 -3.48 -3.02 -21.36
CA ASN A 127 -3.05 -1.71 -20.89
C ASN A 127 -4.14 -0.99 -20.10
N ASP A 128 -5.37 -0.94 -20.63
CA ASP A 128 -6.52 -0.31 -19.94
C ASP A 128 -6.82 -1.02 -18.61
N THR A 129 -6.65 -2.34 -18.58
CA THR A 129 -6.76 -3.16 -17.37
C THR A 129 -5.69 -2.81 -16.35
N LEU A 130 -4.41 -2.72 -16.74
CA LEU A 130 -3.32 -2.33 -15.85
C LEU A 130 -3.55 -0.93 -15.27
N VAL A 131 -3.94 0.04 -16.12
CA VAL A 131 -4.30 1.40 -15.71
C VAL A 131 -5.44 1.38 -14.69
N SER A 132 -6.44 0.52 -14.90
CA SER A 132 -7.56 0.40 -13.96
C SER A 132 -7.10 -0.13 -12.59
N PHE A 133 -6.14 -1.05 -12.52
CA PHE A 133 -5.58 -1.55 -11.25
C PHE A 133 -4.81 -0.46 -10.51
N ILE A 134 -4.05 0.37 -11.24
CA ILE A 134 -3.31 1.51 -10.69
C ILE A 134 -4.29 2.58 -10.18
N ASN A 135 -5.36 2.86 -10.93
CA ASN A 135 -6.40 3.80 -10.52
C ASN A 135 -7.17 3.33 -9.28
N ALA A 136 -7.44 2.02 -9.19
CA ALA A 136 -8.00 1.38 -8.00
C ALA A 136 -7.00 1.32 -6.82
N LYS A 137 -5.75 1.78 -7.02
CA LYS A 137 -4.67 1.80 -6.05
C LYS A 137 -4.26 0.40 -5.58
N TYR A 138 -4.38 -0.65 -6.40
CA TYR A 138 -3.75 -1.94 -6.08
C TYR A 138 -2.24 -1.88 -6.29
N PHE A 139 -1.85 -1.24 -7.38
CA PHE A 139 -0.46 -1.07 -7.76
C PHE A 139 -0.07 0.41 -7.78
N LEU A 140 1.24 0.63 -7.72
CA LEU A 140 1.90 1.91 -7.96
C LEU A 140 2.80 1.73 -9.16
N GLN A 141 2.76 2.69 -10.08
CA GLN A 141 3.76 2.81 -11.13
C GLN A 141 4.85 3.79 -10.68
N ILE A 142 6.10 3.35 -10.75
CA ILE A 142 7.29 4.16 -10.50
C ILE A 142 8.20 3.93 -11.71
N ASP A 143 8.38 4.99 -12.49
CA ASP A 143 9.00 4.92 -13.81
C ASP A 143 8.31 3.86 -14.68
N ASP A 144 9.06 2.88 -15.20
CA ASP A 144 8.55 1.78 -16.01
C ASP A 144 8.25 0.50 -15.20
N ASN A 145 8.28 0.59 -13.87
CA ASN A 145 8.05 -0.55 -12.98
C ASN A 145 6.76 -0.41 -12.17
N ILE A 146 6.15 -1.56 -11.91
CA ILE A 146 4.93 -1.74 -11.14
C ILE A 146 5.27 -2.44 -9.83
N ARG A 147 4.75 -1.88 -8.73
CA ARG A 147 4.89 -2.42 -7.37
C ARG A 147 3.53 -2.48 -6.70
N LEU A 148 3.41 -3.30 -5.66
CA LEU A 148 2.22 -3.27 -4.81
C LEU A 148 2.13 -1.93 -4.06
N SER A 149 0.92 -1.35 -4.04
CA SER A 149 0.65 -0.19 -3.20
C SER A 149 0.42 -0.61 -1.75
N ILE A 150 0.43 0.35 -0.83
CA ILE A 150 0.04 0.09 0.56
C ILE A 150 -1.42 -0.42 0.65
N LEU A 151 -2.33 0.17 -0.13
CA LEU A 151 -3.73 -0.27 -0.13
C LEU A 151 -3.86 -1.69 -0.68
N GLY A 152 -3.15 -2.00 -1.76
CA GLY A 152 -3.09 -3.36 -2.31
C GLY A 152 -2.56 -4.36 -1.29
N ILE A 153 -1.48 -4.01 -0.57
CA ILE A 153 -0.92 -4.85 0.48
C ILE A 153 -1.95 -5.15 1.57
N LEU A 154 -2.65 -4.12 2.07
CA LEU A 154 -3.59 -4.25 3.18
C LEU A 154 -4.88 -5.00 2.78
N GLU A 155 -5.44 -4.72 1.61
CA GLU A 155 -6.67 -5.39 1.15
C GLU A 155 -6.46 -6.86 0.79
N LEU A 156 -5.27 -7.20 0.28
CA LEU A 156 -4.92 -8.55 -0.15
C LEU A 156 -4.17 -9.34 0.92
N GLU A 157 -3.98 -8.81 2.12
CA GLU A 157 -3.28 -9.51 3.20
C GLU A 157 -3.82 -10.93 3.46
N PRO A 158 -5.15 -11.18 3.51
CA PRO A 158 -5.69 -12.53 3.65
C PRO A 158 -5.32 -13.44 2.46
N TYR A 159 -5.35 -12.90 1.25
CA TYR A 159 -4.97 -13.61 0.03
C TYR A 159 -3.49 -14.00 0.06
N PHE A 160 -2.60 -13.07 0.43
CA PHE A 160 -1.17 -13.37 0.56
C PHE A 160 -0.88 -14.44 1.61
N LYS A 161 -1.51 -14.36 2.79
CA LYS A 161 -1.34 -15.37 3.83
C LYS A 161 -1.80 -16.75 3.39
N LYS A 162 -2.86 -16.82 2.58
CA LYS A 162 -3.43 -18.10 2.13
C LYS A 162 -2.63 -18.76 1.01
N TYR A 163 -2.12 -17.98 0.06
CA TYR A 163 -1.53 -18.53 -1.17
C TYR A 163 -0.02 -18.32 -1.30
N PHE A 164 0.58 -17.45 -0.49
CA PHE A 164 1.98 -17.05 -0.60
C PHE A 164 2.75 -17.11 0.72
N SER A 165 2.22 -17.79 1.76
CA SER A 165 2.83 -17.82 3.11
C SER A 165 4.33 -18.15 3.09
N GLU A 166 4.73 -19.12 2.27
CA GLU A 166 6.12 -19.59 2.16
C GLU A 166 7.04 -18.66 1.36
N LEU A 167 6.46 -17.78 0.52
CA LEU A 167 7.19 -16.84 -0.33
C LEU A 167 7.28 -15.45 0.28
N LEU A 168 6.44 -15.14 1.29
CA LEU A 168 6.41 -13.84 1.94
C LEU A 168 7.68 -13.60 2.74
N LYS A 169 8.49 -12.66 2.26
CA LYS A 169 9.66 -12.13 2.96
C LYS A 169 9.20 -11.36 4.19
N GLN A 170 9.94 -11.44 5.28
CA GLN A 170 9.65 -10.71 6.52
C GLN A 170 10.79 -9.75 6.85
N CYS A 171 10.45 -8.52 7.21
CA CYS A 171 11.43 -7.53 7.64
C CYS A 171 12.02 -7.94 8.98
N ASN A 172 13.33 -8.09 9.08
CA ASN A 172 13.95 -8.55 10.33
C ASN A 172 13.85 -7.51 11.46
N LEU A 173 13.60 -6.23 11.14
CA LEU A 173 13.45 -5.15 12.13
C LEU A 173 12.02 -5.00 12.66
N CYS A 174 11.02 -4.89 11.78
CA CYS A 174 9.62 -4.63 12.18
C CYS A 174 8.73 -5.88 12.20
N LYS A 175 9.25 -7.02 11.74
CA LYS A 175 8.54 -8.32 11.62
C LYS A 175 7.28 -8.29 10.75
N SER A 176 7.09 -7.24 9.95
CA SER A 176 6.02 -7.18 8.95
C SER A 176 6.48 -7.77 7.61
N GLY A 177 5.55 -8.18 6.76
CA GLY A 177 5.85 -8.65 5.40
C GLY A 177 6.53 -7.56 4.56
N VAL A 178 7.46 -7.97 3.70
CA VAL A 178 8.22 -7.13 2.76
C VAL A 178 7.83 -7.54 1.35
N PHE A 179 7.18 -6.63 0.62
CA PHE A 179 6.85 -6.83 -0.79
C PHE A 179 7.90 -6.16 -1.67
N TYR A 180 8.47 -5.04 -1.22
CA TYR A 180 9.59 -4.34 -1.83
C TYR A 180 10.58 -3.88 -0.75
N GLY A 181 11.86 -4.15 -0.95
CA GLY A 181 12.89 -3.87 0.05
C GLY A 181 14.26 -4.39 -0.35
N THR A 182 15.13 -4.53 0.63
CA THR A 182 16.53 -4.93 0.43
C THR A 182 16.81 -6.23 1.16
N SER A 183 17.48 -7.16 0.47
CA SER A 183 18.07 -8.35 1.09
C SER A 183 19.54 -8.11 1.40
N CYS A 184 20.02 -8.76 2.46
CA CYS A 184 21.44 -8.90 2.75
C CYS A 184 21.91 -10.29 2.29
N GLU A 185 23.23 -10.44 2.04
CA GLU A 185 23.86 -11.73 1.74
C GLU A 185 23.63 -12.80 2.83
N CYS A 186 23.39 -12.38 4.08
CA CYS A 186 22.99 -13.30 5.15
C CYS A 186 21.55 -13.83 5.03
N GLY A 187 20.83 -13.50 3.96
CA GLY A 187 19.46 -13.95 3.68
C GLY A 187 18.36 -13.17 4.41
N GLN A 188 18.71 -12.13 5.18
CA GLN A 188 17.73 -11.29 5.87
C GLN A 188 17.15 -10.23 4.96
N TYR A 189 15.85 -9.98 5.10
CA TYR A 189 15.13 -8.95 4.35
C TYR A 189 14.76 -7.78 5.25
N TYR A 190 14.70 -6.60 4.65
CA TYR A 190 14.32 -5.37 5.34
C TYR A 190 13.52 -4.45 4.41
N HIS A 191 12.57 -3.72 4.99
CA HIS A 191 12.07 -2.51 4.34
C HIS A 191 13.17 -1.45 4.29
N GLY A 192 13.25 -0.69 3.19
CA GLY A 192 14.21 0.41 3.06
C GLY A 192 14.07 1.42 4.20
N TYR A 193 12.85 1.88 4.48
CA TYR A 193 12.59 2.83 5.58
C TYR A 193 12.94 2.28 6.97
N CYS A 194 12.91 0.95 7.17
CA CYS A 194 13.35 0.35 8.44
C CYS A 194 14.88 0.41 8.57
N LEU A 195 15.61 0.11 7.50
CA LEU A 195 17.07 0.23 7.47
C LEU A 195 17.50 1.68 7.66
N ASP A 196 16.88 2.62 6.97
CA ASP A 196 17.22 4.05 7.09
C ASP A 196 17.05 4.55 8.51
N ARG A 197 15.92 4.19 9.15
CA ARG A 197 15.67 4.52 10.57
C ARG A 197 16.70 3.87 11.49
N TYR A 198 17.06 2.61 11.25
CA TYR A 198 18.07 1.91 12.04
C TYR A 198 19.45 2.57 11.94
N ARG A 199 19.89 2.87 10.71
CA ARG A 199 21.19 3.49 10.42
C ARG A 199 21.29 4.89 11.02
N THR A 200 20.24 5.70 10.83
CA THR A 200 20.14 7.04 11.43
C THR A 200 20.23 7.00 12.95
N ALA A 201 19.52 6.07 13.60
CA ALA A 201 19.53 5.94 15.05
C ALA A 201 20.89 5.50 15.63
N ARG A 202 21.71 4.79 14.85
CA ARG A 202 23.03 4.30 15.28
C ARG A 202 24.21 5.16 14.80
N GLY A 203 23.99 6.14 13.93
CA GLY A 203 25.06 6.90 13.29
C GLY A 203 26.07 6.01 12.56
N SER A 204 25.63 4.84 12.09
CA SER A 204 26.47 3.77 11.55
C SER A 204 26.34 3.68 10.03
N SER A 205 27.42 3.27 9.37
CA SER A 205 27.49 2.99 7.94
C SER A 205 26.62 1.79 7.54
N ASP A 206 26.49 1.55 6.23
CA ASP A 206 25.56 0.65 5.53
C ASP A 206 25.50 -0.83 5.97
N SER A 207 26.17 -1.21 7.06
CA SER A 207 26.20 -2.54 7.63
C SER A 207 24.81 -3.12 7.96
N CYS A 208 24.65 -4.41 7.66
CA CYS A 208 23.48 -5.19 7.98
C CYS A 208 23.25 -5.27 9.51
N PRO A 209 22.02 -5.02 10.02
CA PRO A 209 21.69 -5.16 11.43
C PRO A 209 21.96 -6.55 12.04
N THR A 210 22.10 -7.58 11.21
CA THR A 210 22.21 -8.99 11.65
C THR A 210 23.64 -9.52 11.57
N CYS A 211 24.33 -9.34 10.45
CA CYS A 211 25.68 -9.89 10.24
C CYS A 211 26.78 -8.82 10.21
N SER A 212 26.42 -7.54 10.37
CA SER A 212 27.36 -6.41 10.45
C SER A 212 28.29 -6.22 9.25
N THR A 213 27.96 -6.83 8.11
CA THR A 213 28.58 -6.62 6.79
C THR A 213 27.81 -5.58 6.00
#